data_AF-A0A5U5CEB1-F1
#
_entry.id   AF-A0A5U5CEB1-F1
#
_cell.length_a   1.000
_cell.length_b   1.000
_cell.length_c   1.000
_cell.angle_alpha   90.00
_cell.angle_beta   90.00
_cell.angle_gamma   90.00
#
_symmetry.space_group_name_H-M   'P 1'
#
loop_
_entity.id
_entity.type
_entity.pdbx_description
1 polymer ?
#
loop_
_entity_poly.entity_id
_entity_poly.type
_entity_poly.pdbx_seq_one_letter_code
_entity_poly.pdbx_strand_id
1 'polypeptide(L)'
;MLCSTANRCSELNYGKDSATASWYKSERLSLYSKLDEVFSVNTDKRKLINRAGKIFKVWRSKTFSTQTVKVPSIALVTIMYDFEKDKNNPDNYSSSIEMLRDMTYYGVVKYFKDKSCSGASSAEINLPVYQQDRNLLNRLNSAQRIDFCKNLVKFNEALEYSASEKVSEAESVKTLEPFIGSL
;
A
#
# COMPACT_ATOMS: atom_id res chain seq x y z
N MET A 1 -5.82 31.11 16.30
CA MET A 1 -5.84 30.02 15.32
C MET A 1 -7.01 29.11 15.70
N LEU A 2 -8.13 29.22 14.99
CA LEU A 2 -9.39 28.58 15.35
C LEU A 2 -9.47 27.18 14.75
N CYS A 3 -9.85 26.23 15.58
CA CYS A 3 -10.08 24.83 15.26
C CYS A 3 -11.03 24.68 14.08
N SER A 4 -10.61 23.94 13.05
CA SER A 4 -11.46 23.58 11.92
C SER A 4 -11.55 22.06 11.83
N THR A 5 -12.47 21.54 11.02
CA THR A 5 -12.56 20.11 10.70
C THR A 5 -11.25 19.53 10.13
N ALA A 6 -10.33 20.38 9.63
CA ALA A 6 -8.99 20.01 9.18
C ALA A 6 -7.93 19.99 10.30
N ASN A 7 -8.17 20.67 11.44
CA ASN A 7 -7.28 20.74 12.59
C ASN A 7 -8.07 20.48 13.88
N ARG A 8 -8.22 19.19 14.23
CA ARG A 8 -8.90 18.76 15.46
C ARG A 8 -8.06 19.17 16.68
N CYS A 9 -8.52 20.17 17.41
CA CYS A 9 -7.81 20.78 18.53
C CYS A 9 -7.68 19.94 19.81
N SER A 10 -8.11 18.67 19.80
CA SER A 10 -8.04 17.78 20.97
C SER A 10 -7.13 16.56 20.75
N GLU A 11 -6.33 16.58 19.70
CA GLU A 11 -5.52 15.45 19.27
C GLU A 11 -4.10 15.60 19.84
N LEU A 12 -3.86 15.00 21.02
CA LEU A 12 -2.50 14.91 21.57
C LEU A 12 -1.61 14.21 20.55
N ASN A 13 -0.72 14.98 19.92
CA ASN A 13 0.30 14.54 18.96
C ASN A 13 1.44 13.79 19.67
N TYR A 14 1.08 12.86 20.56
CA TYR A 14 2.01 12.07 21.33
C TYR A 14 1.59 10.59 21.34
N GLY A 15 2.55 9.71 21.11
CA GLY A 15 2.43 8.27 21.33
C GLY A 15 3.24 7.85 22.57
N LYS A 16 2.98 6.65 23.07
CA LYS A 16 3.73 6.06 24.19
C LYS A 16 4.59 4.92 23.67
N ASP A 17 5.88 4.97 23.93
CA ASP A 17 6.83 3.91 23.62
C ASP A 17 6.58 2.74 24.59
N SER A 18 6.34 1.54 24.06
CA SER A 18 6.08 0.35 24.89
C SER A 18 7.33 -0.19 25.58
N ALA A 19 8.52 0.08 25.05
CA ALA A 19 9.80 -0.39 25.59
C ALA A 19 10.31 0.54 26.71
N THR A 20 10.16 1.86 26.54
CA THR A 20 10.69 2.86 27.49
C THR A 20 9.61 3.51 28.35
N ALA A 21 8.34 3.24 28.09
CA ALA A 21 7.17 3.93 28.67
C ALA A 21 7.15 5.45 28.44
N SER A 22 8.07 6.00 27.64
CA SER A 22 8.24 7.44 27.39
C SER A 22 7.27 7.94 26.32
N TRP A 23 6.90 9.21 26.39
CA TRP A 23 6.11 9.86 25.35
C TRP A 23 7.00 10.30 24.19
N TYR A 24 6.53 10.10 22.96
CA TYR A 24 7.19 10.56 21.75
C TYR A 24 6.20 11.36 20.92
N LYS A 25 6.68 12.33 20.13
CA LYS A 25 5.82 13.11 19.22
C LYS A 25 5.25 12.20 18.13
N SER A 26 3.94 12.24 17.89
CA SER A 26 3.26 11.41 16.89
C SER A 26 2.32 12.26 16.06
N GLU A 27 2.45 12.17 14.74
CA GLU A 27 1.57 12.82 13.76
C GLU A 27 0.53 11.84 13.21
N ARG A 28 0.29 10.71 13.91
CA ARG A 28 -0.64 9.65 13.48
C ARG A 28 -2.05 10.19 13.18
N LEU A 29 -2.44 11.25 13.86
CA LEU A 29 -3.77 11.85 13.76
C LEU A 29 -3.90 12.66 12.46
N SER A 30 -2.78 13.22 11.98
CA SER A 30 -2.66 13.85 10.67
C SER A 30 -2.53 12.86 9.51
N LEU A 31 -2.54 11.55 9.75
CA LEU A 31 -2.39 10.56 8.67
C LEU A 31 -3.53 10.67 7.66
N TYR A 32 -4.77 10.79 8.11
CA TYR A 32 -5.92 10.91 7.21
C TYR A 32 -5.86 12.19 6.38
N SER A 33 -5.58 13.33 7.00
CA SER A 33 -5.43 14.60 6.27
C SER A 33 -4.30 14.51 5.25
N LYS A 34 -3.18 13.86 5.61
CA LYS A 34 -2.05 13.67 4.69
C LYS A 34 -2.40 12.78 3.51
N LEU A 35 -3.14 11.69 3.74
CA LEU A 35 -3.60 10.81 2.66
C LEU A 35 -4.59 11.53 1.74
N ASP A 36 -5.47 12.37 2.30
CA ASP A 36 -6.50 13.11 1.54
C ASP A 36 -5.91 14.24 0.68
N GLU A 37 -4.71 14.78 1.01
CA GLU A 37 -3.98 15.71 0.14
C GLU A 37 -3.65 15.10 -1.23
N VAL A 38 -3.44 13.78 -1.28
CA VAL A 38 -3.08 13.05 -2.51
C VAL A 38 -4.30 12.33 -3.09
N PHE A 39 -5.08 11.67 -2.24
CA PHE A 39 -6.27 10.94 -2.66
C PHE A 39 -7.52 11.83 -2.67
N SER A 40 -7.55 12.78 -3.62
CA SER A 40 -8.62 13.78 -3.77
C SER A 40 -10.03 13.17 -3.63
N VAL A 41 -10.78 13.63 -2.63
CA VAL A 41 -12.11 13.11 -2.28
C VAL A 41 -13.12 13.37 -3.41
N ASN A 42 -14.09 12.46 -3.59
CA ASN A 42 -15.20 12.58 -4.55
C ASN A 42 -14.83 12.68 -6.04
N THR A 43 -13.66 12.15 -6.44
CA THR A 43 -13.25 12.05 -7.86
C THR A 43 -13.44 10.63 -8.40
N ASP A 44 -13.58 10.47 -9.73
CA ASP A 44 -13.59 9.14 -10.36
C ASP A 44 -12.26 8.40 -10.15
N LYS A 45 -11.15 9.15 -10.16
CA LYS A 45 -9.83 8.64 -9.77
C LYS A 45 -9.84 8.03 -8.37
N ARG A 46 -10.45 8.70 -7.37
CA ARG A 46 -10.60 8.15 -6.01
C ARG A 46 -11.44 6.87 -5.96
N LYS A 47 -12.45 6.73 -6.82
CA LYS A 47 -13.21 5.47 -6.93
C LYS A 47 -12.32 4.33 -7.42
N LEU A 48 -11.47 4.59 -8.41
CA LEU A 48 -10.47 3.62 -8.91
C LEU A 48 -9.47 3.25 -7.83
N ILE A 49 -8.87 4.23 -7.15
CA ILE A 49 -7.91 4.02 -6.04
C ILE A 49 -8.56 3.17 -4.95
N ASN A 50 -9.79 3.50 -4.53
CA ASN A 50 -10.48 2.75 -3.48
C ASN A 50 -10.76 1.29 -3.88
N ARG A 51 -11.13 1.03 -5.14
CA ARG A 51 -11.32 -0.32 -5.66
C ARG A 51 -9.99 -1.08 -5.72
N ALA A 52 -8.94 -0.49 -6.28
CA ALA A 52 -7.59 -1.05 -6.29
C ALA A 52 -7.11 -1.40 -4.88
N GLY A 53 -7.29 -0.50 -3.91
CA GLY A 53 -6.91 -0.73 -2.52
C GLY A 53 -7.70 -1.83 -1.83
N LYS A 54 -8.98 -2.04 -2.20
CA LYS A 54 -9.76 -3.19 -1.73
C LYS A 54 -9.19 -4.50 -2.27
N ILE A 55 -8.95 -4.57 -3.58
CA ILE A 55 -8.36 -5.75 -4.23
C ILE A 55 -7.00 -6.07 -3.61
N PHE A 56 -6.16 -5.06 -3.39
CA PHE A 56 -4.83 -5.23 -2.82
C PHE A 56 -4.87 -5.76 -1.38
N LYS A 57 -5.83 -5.28 -0.57
CA LYS A 57 -6.06 -5.81 0.79
C LYS A 57 -6.58 -7.25 0.79
N VAL A 58 -7.42 -7.62 -0.17
CA VAL A 58 -7.91 -8.99 -0.34
C VAL A 58 -6.74 -9.91 -0.68
N TRP A 59 -5.92 -9.55 -1.67
CA TRP A 59 -4.69 -10.26 -2.00
C TRP A 59 -3.82 -10.51 -0.77
N ARG A 60 -3.48 -9.45 -0.03
CA ARG A 60 -2.67 -9.57 1.19
C ARG A 60 -3.29 -10.51 2.21
N SER A 61 -4.61 -10.46 2.38
CA SER A 61 -5.31 -11.29 3.37
C SER A 61 -5.27 -12.77 2.98
N LYS A 62 -5.36 -13.07 1.68
CA LYS A 62 -5.29 -14.43 1.13
C LYS A 62 -3.86 -14.98 1.15
N THR A 63 -2.91 -14.27 0.53
CA THR A 63 -1.51 -14.68 0.39
C THR A 63 -0.83 -14.92 1.73
N PHE A 64 -1.11 -14.06 2.71
CA PHE A 64 -0.48 -14.14 4.04
C PHE A 64 -1.46 -14.63 5.11
N SER A 65 -2.48 -15.41 4.72
CA SER A 65 -3.54 -15.89 5.62
C SER A 65 -3.00 -16.66 6.83
N THR A 66 -1.98 -17.49 6.63
CA THR A 66 -1.36 -18.37 7.63
C THR A 66 -0.24 -17.72 8.44
N GLN A 67 0.24 -16.53 8.07
CA GLN A 67 1.34 -15.87 8.77
C GLN A 67 0.87 -15.19 10.05
N THR A 68 1.57 -15.41 11.17
CA THR A 68 1.27 -14.72 12.45
C THR A 68 1.61 -13.23 12.38
N VAL A 69 2.76 -12.89 11.78
CA VAL A 69 3.18 -11.51 11.54
C VAL A 69 3.02 -11.22 10.05
N LYS A 70 1.98 -10.46 9.72
CA LYS A 70 1.61 -10.12 8.34
C LYS A 70 2.04 -8.70 8.03
N VAL A 71 2.34 -8.40 6.77
CA VAL A 71 2.50 -7.01 6.32
C VAL A 71 1.24 -6.21 6.69
N PRO A 72 1.32 -5.05 7.34
CA PRO A 72 0.13 -4.32 7.75
C PRO A 72 -0.57 -3.71 6.52
N SER A 73 -1.90 -3.69 6.49
CA SER A 73 -2.64 -3.16 5.34
C SER A 73 -2.35 -1.69 5.04
N ILE A 74 -1.90 -0.91 6.04
CA ILE A 74 -1.47 0.48 5.84
C ILE A 74 -0.16 0.58 5.05
N ALA A 75 0.68 -0.47 5.00
CA ALA A 75 1.84 -0.51 4.12
C ALA A 75 1.42 -0.51 2.64
N LEU A 76 0.37 -1.26 2.31
CA LEU A 76 -0.20 -1.28 0.96
C LEU A 76 -0.76 0.10 0.59
N VAL A 77 -1.48 0.74 1.50
CA VAL A 77 -1.98 2.11 1.30
C VAL A 77 -0.84 3.10 1.14
N THR A 78 0.27 2.92 1.85
CA THR A 78 1.46 3.78 1.74
C THR A 78 2.14 3.62 0.38
N ILE A 79 2.21 2.39 -0.17
CA ILE A 79 2.65 2.15 -1.55
C ILE A 79 1.77 2.94 -2.54
N MET A 80 0.44 2.82 -2.41
CA MET A 80 -0.51 3.52 -3.28
C MET A 80 -0.41 5.05 -3.14
N TYR A 81 -0.22 5.54 -1.92
CA TYR A 81 -0.06 6.98 -1.66
C TYR A 81 1.20 7.53 -2.31
N ASP A 82 2.32 6.83 -2.15
CA ASP A 82 3.59 7.25 -2.71
C ASP A 82 3.59 7.20 -4.24
N PHE A 83 2.89 6.22 -4.82
CA PHE A 83 2.62 6.18 -6.26
C PHE A 83 1.83 7.42 -6.68
N GLU A 84 0.68 7.68 -6.09
CA GLU A 84 -0.18 8.82 -6.46
C GLU A 84 0.47 10.19 -6.23
N LYS A 85 1.39 10.28 -5.28
CA LYS A 85 2.14 11.50 -4.97
C LYS A 85 3.22 11.80 -6.03
N ASP A 86 3.74 10.78 -6.70
CA ASP A 86 4.80 10.94 -7.69
C ASP A 86 4.22 11.49 -9.00
N LYS A 87 4.65 12.70 -9.38
CA LYS A 87 4.11 13.46 -10.51
C LYS A 87 4.36 12.81 -11.88
N ASN A 88 5.19 11.79 -11.93
CA ASN A 88 5.53 11.10 -13.17
C ASN A 88 4.55 9.97 -13.52
N ASN A 89 3.57 9.69 -12.65
CA ASN A 89 2.63 8.60 -12.87
C ASN A 89 1.43 9.02 -13.73
N PRO A 90 0.89 8.11 -14.57
CA PRO A 90 -0.29 8.39 -15.37
C PRO A 90 -1.50 8.76 -14.51
N ASP A 91 -2.29 9.73 -14.95
CA ASP A 91 -3.56 10.09 -14.30
C ASP A 91 -4.78 9.41 -14.95
N ASN A 92 -4.61 8.80 -16.12
CA ASN A 92 -5.67 8.30 -16.99
C ASN A 92 -5.73 6.76 -17.04
N TYR A 93 -6.21 6.15 -15.96
CA TYR A 93 -6.45 4.71 -15.89
C TYR A 93 -7.82 4.31 -16.43
N SER A 94 -7.88 3.27 -17.25
CA SER A 94 -9.15 2.74 -17.77
C SER A 94 -9.86 1.85 -16.73
N SER A 95 -9.07 1.21 -15.85
CA SER A 95 -9.58 0.27 -14.84
C SER A 95 -8.77 0.29 -13.53
N SER A 96 -9.37 -0.24 -12.47
CA SER A 96 -8.68 -0.41 -11.18
C SER A 96 -7.59 -1.49 -11.22
N ILE A 97 -7.63 -2.40 -12.20
CA ILE A 97 -6.61 -3.45 -12.38
C ILE A 97 -5.34 -2.86 -12.97
N GLU A 98 -5.45 -2.01 -14.00
CA GLU A 98 -4.29 -1.27 -14.55
C GLU A 98 -3.64 -0.37 -13.50
N MET A 99 -4.47 0.37 -12.74
CA MET A 99 -3.96 1.21 -11.65
C MET A 99 -3.23 0.37 -10.60
N LEU A 100 -3.80 -0.78 -10.22
CA LEU A 100 -3.17 -1.66 -9.24
C LEU A 100 -1.89 -2.32 -9.77
N ARG A 101 -1.83 -2.65 -11.07
CA ARG A 101 -0.62 -3.14 -11.75
C ARG A 101 0.51 -2.12 -11.59
N ASP A 102 0.26 -0.86 -11.90
CA ASP A 102 1.31 0.16 -11.85
C ASP A 102 1.71 0.50 -10.41
N MET A 103 0.75 0.57 -9.48
CA MET A 103 1.03 0.75 -8.05
C MET A 103 1.88 -0.39 -7.47
N THR A 104 1.59 -1.64 -7.85
CA THR A 104 2.35 -2.80 -7.38
C THR A 104 3.75 -2.81 -7.98
N TYR A 105 3.89 -2.52 -9.28
CA TYR A 105 5.20 -2.38 -9.94
C TYR A 105 6.04 -1.26 -9.31
N TYR A 106 5.44 -0.09 -9.09
CA TYR A 106 6.08 1.02 -8.40
C TYR A 106 6.57 0.61 -7.01
N GLY A 107 5.73 -0.11 -6.25
CA GLY A 107 6.12 -0.65 -4.94
C GLY A 107 7.33 -1.59 -5.01
N VAL A 108 7.36 -2.48 -6.01
CA VAL A 108 8.49 -3.38 -6.28
C VAL A 108 9.77 -2.59 -6.51
N VAL A 109 9.76 -1.63 -7.44
CA VAL A 109 10.95 -0.85 -7.78
C VAL A 109 11.38 0.05 -6.63
N LYS A 110 10.45 0.81 -6.04
CA LYS A 110 10.76 1.81 -5.00
C LYS A 110 11.29 1.19 -3.71
N TYR A 111 10.64 0.14 -3.22
CA TYR A 111 10.93 -0.39 -1.89
C TYR A 111 11.81 -1.64 -1.92
N PHE A 112 11.83 -2.36 -3.03
CA PHE A 112 12.54 -3.63 -3.17
C PHE A 112 13.64 -3.61 -4.24
N LYS A 113 13.92 -2.41 -4.81
CA LYS A 113 14.84 -2.09 -5.90
C LYS A 113 14.41 -2.58 -7.27
N ASP A 114 13.98 -3.84 -7.38
CA ASP A 114 13.67 -4.49 -8.65
C ASP A 114 12.84 -5.77 -8.45
N LYS A 115 12.42 -6.40 -9.56
CA LYS A 115 11.68 -7.67 -9.57
C LYS A 115 12.49 -8.86 -9.00
N SER A 116 13.81 -8.74 -8.82
CA SER A 116 14.64 -9.77 -8.17
C SER A 116 14.59 -9.71 -6.64
N CYS A 117 13.96 -8.67 -6.08
CA CYS A 117 13.86 -8.44 -4.63
C CYS A 117 15.21 -8.24 -3.95
N SER A 118 16.21 -7.71 -4.67
CA SER A 118 17.57 -7.51 -4.18
C SER A 118 17.65 -6.57 -2.97
N GLY A 119 16.70 -5.63 -2.84
CA GLY A 119 16.59 -4.72 -1.70
C GLY A 119 15.74 -5.22 -0.53
N ALA A 120 15.13 -6.40 -0.62
CA ALA A 120 14.03 -6.75 0.27
C ALA A 120 14.42 -6.99 1.74
N SER A 121 15.62 -7.52 2.00
CA SER A 121 16.05 -7.81 3.38
C SER A 121 16.07 -6.55 4.27
N SER A 122 16.39 -5.39 3.70
CA SER A 122 16.47 -4.11 4.39
C SER A 122 15.38 -3.11 3.96
N ALA A 123 14.34 -3.58 3.27
CA ALA A 123 13.28 -2.70 2.77
C ALA A 123 12.56 -1.97 3.91
N GLU A 124 12.22 -0.70 3.67
CA GLU A 124 11.44 0.13 4.58
C GLU A 124 10.27 0.75 3.84
N ILE A 125 9.07 0.67 4.44
CA ILE A 125 7.91 1.44 3.97
C ILE A 125 7.53 2.37 5.10
N ASN A 126 7.89 3.65 4.97
CA ASN A 126 7.68 4.63 6.01
C ASN A 126 6.32 5.32 5.84
N LEU A 127 5.55 5.43 6.92
CA LEU A 127 4.32 6.25 6.93
C LEU A 127 4.61 7.67 6.43
N PRO A 128 3.65 8.32 5.76
CA PRO A 128 3.81 9.69 5.25
C PRO A 128 3.69 10.77 6.33
N VAL A 129 3.73 10.37 7.61
CA VAL A 129 3.67 11.22 8.80
C VAL A 129 4.68 10.71 9.84
N TYR A 130 5.16 11.58 10.72
CA TYR A 130 6.11 11.16 11.74
C TYR A 130 5.46 10.28 12.82
N GLN A 131 6.05 9.11 13.04
CA GLN A 131 5.80 8.23 14.18
C GLN A 131 7.11 7.47 14.47
N GLN A 132 7.39 7.15 15.75
CA GLN A 132 8.59 6.41 16.14
C GLN A 132 8.71 5.09 15.35
N ASP A 133 7.59 4.36 15.22
CA ASP A 133 7.49 3.13 14.41
C ASP A 133 6.97 3.37 12.99
N ARG A 134 7.45 4.42 12.32
CA ARG A 134 6.97 4.75 10.96
C ARG A 134 7.27 3.69 9.92
N ASN A 135 8.32 2.88 10.11
CA ASN A 135 8.64 1.79 9.19
C ASN A 135 7.68 0.63 9.40
N LEU A 136 6.75 0.47 8.47
CA LEU A 136 5.68 -0.52 8.50
C LEU A 136 6.17 -1.96 8.27
N LEU A 137 7.44 -2.15 7.90
CA LEU A 137 8.08 -3.44 7.74
C LEU A 137 8.99 -3.82 8.93
N ASN A 138 9.05 -2.98 9.98
CA ASN A 138 9.92 -3.19 11.13
C ASN A 138 9.67 -4.51 11.88
N ARG A 139 8.41 -4.98 11.90
CA ARG A 139 8.02 -6.26 12.55
C ARG A 139 8.33 -7.49 11.71
N LEU A 140 8.62 -7.34 10.42
CA LEU A 140 8.97 -8.45 9.53
C LEU A 140 10.48 -8.68 9.59
N ASN A 141 10.88 -9.94 9.74
CA ASN A 141 12.28 -10.33 9.58
C ASN A 141 12.68 -10.33 8.09
N SER A 142 13.98 -10.50 7.81
CA SER A 142 14.51 -10.47 6.43
C SER A 142 13.84 -11.47 5.50
N ALA A 143 13.59 -12.70 5.97
CA ALA A 143 12.94 -13.74 5.17
C ALA A 143 11.48 -13.38 4.83
N GLN A 144 10.75 -12.81 5.80
CA GLN A 144 9.37 -12.35 5.60
C GLN A 144 9.29 -11.16 4.64
N ARG A 145 10.27 -10.24 4.65
CA ARG A 145 10.32 -9.13 3.69
C ARG A 145 10.62 -9.62 2.27
N ILE A 146 11.54 -10.57 2.13
CA ILE A 146 11.83 -11.22 0.84
C ILE A 146 10.58 -11.96 0.33
N ASP A 147 9.89 -12.70 1.19
CA ASP A 147 8.65 -13.38 0.84
C ASP A 147 7.55 -12.39 0.43
N PHE A 148 7.41 -11.27 1.15
CA PHE A 148 6.49 -10.21 0.77
C PHE A 148 6.78 -9.65 -0.62
N CYS A 149 8.05 -9.33 -0.92
CA CYS A 149 8.45 -8.86 -2.24
C CYS A 149 8.16 -9.89 -3.34
N LYS A 150 8.55 -11.16 -3.14
CA LYS A 150 8.33 -12.21 -4.15
C LYS A 150 6.85 -12.41 -4.46
N ASN A 151 5.99 -12.38 -3.44
CA ASN A 151 4.56 -12.49 -3.65
C ASN A 151 3.98 -11.23 -4.32
N LEU A 152 4.51 -10.04 -4.01
CA LEU A 152 4.11 -8.80 -4.67
C LEU A 152 4.49 -8.81 -6.16
N VAL A 153 5.67 -9.32 -6.51
CA VAL A 153 6.11 -9.52 -7.91
C VAL A 153 5.18 -10.48 -8.63
N LYS A 154 4.89 -11.66 -8.07
CA LYS A 154 3.95 -12.62 -8.67
C LYS A 154 2.56 -12.03 -8.89
N PHE A 155 2.08 -11.23 -7.94
CA PHE A 155 0.80 -10.57 -8.07
C PHE A 155 0.82 -9.49 -9.17
N ASN A 156 1.91 -8.73 -9.24
CA ASN A 156 2.13 -7.75 -10.31
C ASN A 156 2.16 -8.42 -11.70
N GLU A 157 2.84 -9.55 -11.86
CA GLU A 157 2.86 -10.31 -13.12
C GLU A 157 1.46 -10.80 -13.52
N ALA A 158 0.66 -11.25 -12.55
CA ALA A 158 -0.74 -11.64 -12.81
C ALA A 158 -1.61 -10.45 -13.23
N LEU A 159 -1.39 -9.27 -12.63
CA LEU A 159 -2.06 -8.03 -13.01
C LEU A 159 -1.60 -7.54 -14.39
N GLU A 160 -0.31 -7.63 -14.71
CA GLU A 160 0.26 -7.30 -16.03
C GLU A 160 -0.40 -8.15 -17.12
N TYR A 161 -0.51 -9.47 -16.90
CA TYR A 161 -1.21 -10.36 -17.82
C TYR A 161 -2.69 -10.00 -17.94
N SER A 162 -3.39 -9.82 -16.83
CA SER A 162 -4.84 -9.58 -16.80
C SER A 162 -5.27 -8.22 -17.36
N ALA A 163 -4.35 -7.25 -17.38
CA ALA A 163 -4.56 -5.92 -17.96
C ALA A 163 -4.16 -5.83 -19.45
N SER A 164 -3.69 -6.92 -20.06
CA SER A 164 -3.29 -6.94 -21.46
C SER A 164 -4.51 -6.92 -22.39
N GLU A 165 -4.47 -6.10 -23.44
CA GLU A 165 -5.53 -6.01 -24.46
C GLU A 165 -5.81 -7.35 -25.19
N LYS A 166 -4.87 -8.30 -25.10
CA LYS A 166 -4.97 -9.61 -25.75
C LYS A 166 -5.67 -10.67 -24.91
N VAL A 167 -6.06 -10.35 -23.68
CA VAL A 167 -6.61 -11.31 -22.72
C VAL A 167 -8.11 -11.00 -22.51
N SER A 168 -8.94 -12.04 -22.62
CA SER A 168 -10.38 -11.88 -22.38
C SER A 168 -10.70 -11.66 -20.90
N GLU A 169 -11.85 -11.06 -20.60
CA GLU A 169 -12.28 -10.86 -19.20
C GLU A 169 -12.32 -12.18 -18.41
N ALA A 170 -12.81 -13.26 -19.02
CA ALA A 170 -12.86 -14.59 -18.41
C ALA A 170 -11.45 -15.13 -18.06
N GLU A 171 -10.47 -14.94 -18.94
CA GLU A 171 -9.09 -15.33 -18.69
C GLU A 171 -8.44 -14.46 -17.62
N SER A 172 -8.72 -13.15 -17.60
CA SER A 172 -8.27 -12.23 -16.55
C SER A 172 -8.81 -12.64 -15.18
N VAL A 173 -10.10 -12.96 -15.08
CA VAL A 173 -10.72 -13.46 -13.83
C VAL A 173 -10.04 -14.74 -13.37
N LYS A 174 -9.88 -15.73 -14.27
CA LYS A 174 -9.22 -17.00 -13.95
C LYS A 174 -7.77 -16.81 -13.49
N THR A 175 -7.06 -15.85 -14.06
CA THR A 175 -5.67 -15.54 -13.71
C THR A 175 -5.57 -14.90 -12.31
N LEU A 176 -6.51 -14.03 -11.96
CA LEU A 176 -6.51 -13.32 -10.67
C LEU A 176 -7.10 -14.13 -9.53
N GLU A 177 -7.99 -15.10 -9.80
CA GLU A 177 -8.69 -15.91 -8.80
C GLU A 177 -7.77 -16.54 -7.72
N PRO A 178 -6.58 -17.09 -8.04
CA PRO A 178 -5.65 -17.59 -7.03
C PRO A 178 -5.22 -16.51 -6.02
N PHE A 179 -5.15 -15.26 -6.45
CA PHE A 179 -4.70 -14.12 -5.65
C PHE A 179 -5.81 -13.44 -4.87
N ILE A 180 -7.01 -13.31 -5.47
CA ILE A 180 -8.08 -12.48 -4.89
C ILE A 180 -9.35 -13.26 -4.55
N GLY A 181 -9.40 -14.57 -4.86
CA GLY A 181 -10.59 -15.41 -4.67
C GLY A 181 -11.52 -15.37 -5.88
N SER A 182 -12.53 -16.25 -5.85
CA SER A 182 -13.64 -16.19 -6.78
C SER A 182 -14.39 -14.88 -6.54
N LEU A 183 -14.57 -14.08 -7.59
CA LEU A 183 -15.38 -12.87 -7.56
C LEU A 183 -16.88 -13.20 -7.48
#